data_AF-A0A257E1B2-F1
#
_entry.id   AF-A0A257E1B2-F1
#
_cell.length_a   1.000
_cell.length_b   1.000
_cell.length_c   1.000
_cell.angle_alpha   90.00
_cell.angle_beta   90.00
_cell.angle_gamma   90.00
#
_symmetry.space_group_name_H-M   'P 1'
#
loop_
_entity.id
_entity.type
_entity.pdbx_description
1 polymer ?
#
loop_
_entity_poly.entity_id
_entity_poly.type
_entity_poly.pdbx_seq_one_letter_code
_entity_poly.pdbx_strand_id
1 'polypeptide(L)'
;MKLPFPAALLASALMVPALAHADDTALTDTLKAFTRCDASFFSSLNTHHNAWQAYAPLKQEKNFTWIAVKNRADRNANAVPVSAPPIAGLKLLSYNDEVTDLGPLGLFYYWGFIVDGGVDEVAKRLAPLLDQPGALQKGEAEYTRSELKVGNGWQSIKPQPGKAPGLRQVERVLIVEPEGKQGTQSRVSCSVQGGVNAGILAHLRPDIATTDYPRTVAETNISDVDVPANVLKHLDSPLLQPKFKTLSYTYLSKKGDGSKDLPTSVTFKAEGGLLVKNEVYGNTFNVDRLTQADLIQLKSKMNGVGDGRVLQTRDVQLNVPTRWTPGQTLSAQLHMVNVPAKPTDNPVETTLTCKVGERIPARQVFASLTGDAIRLACDQGDYKTSRVFIEDLGVALTLESTSSQTHYVSEYTALDVVR
;
A
#
# COMPACT_ATOMS: atom_id res chain seq x y z
N MET A 1 76.38 37.26 53.68
CA MET A 1 74.92 37.46 53.65
C MET A 1 74.27 36.17 53.16
N LYS A 2 73.10 35.82 53.72
CA LYS A 2 72.43 34.50 53.72
C LYS A 2 72.11 33.91 52.33
N LEU A 3 72.25 32.57 52.24
CA LEU A 3 71.57 31.49 51.45
C LEU A 3 70.39 31.85 50.48
N PRO A 4 69.85 30.94 49.63
CA PRO A 4 70.44 29.82 48.82
C PRO A 4 69.81 29.61 47.40
N PHE A 5 70.51 28.86 46.53
CA PHE A 5 70.14 27.68 45.67
C PHE A 5 68.69 27.43 45.09
N PRO A 6 68.50 26.44 44.17
CA PRO A 6 67.93 26.60 42.81
C PRO A 6 66.61 25.81 42.59
N ALA A 7 66.00 25.90 41.40
CA ALA A 7 65.14 24.84 40.78
C ALA A 7 64.59 25.41 39.45
N ALA A 8 64.95 24.85 38.28
CA ALA A 8 64.31 23.70 37.64
C ALA A 8 62.90 24.00 37.09
N LEU A 9 62.74 23.66 35.79
CA LEU A 9 61.49 23.34 35.08
C LEU A 9 60.53 24.50 34.73
N LEU A 10 60.59 24.95 33.48
CA LEU A 10 59.44 25.50 32.75
C LEU A 10 59.45 24.97 31.31
N ALA A 11 59.10 23.70 31.17
CA ALA A 11 58.69 23.08 29.91
C ALA A 11 57.38 22.32 30.16
N SER A 12 56.28 23.08 30.22
CA SER A 12 54.87 22.64 30.31
C SER A 12 54.07 23.93 30.05
N ALA A 13 53.16 24.10 29.10
CA ALA A 13 52.37 23.15 28.34
C ALA A 13 52.00 23.76 26.98
N LEU A 14 52.25 23.03 25.90
CA LEU A 14 51.50 23.14 24.65
C LEU A 14 50.66 21.87 24.53
N MET A 15 49.56 21.82 25.27
CA MET A 15 48.50 20.85 25.00
C MET A 15 47.16 21.55 25.09
N VAL A 16 46.31 21.22 24.09
CA VAL A 16 44.91 21.61 23.83
C VAL A 16 44.76 22.81 22.87
N PRO A 17 43.99 22.68 21.75
CA PRO A 17 42.76 21.89 21.65
C PRO A 17 42.72 20.85 20.52
N ALA A 18 42.89 19.57 20.87
CA ALA A 18 42.47 18.44 20.01
C ALA A 18 41.00 18.04 20.24
N LEU A 19 40.32 18.60 21.24
CA LEU A 19 38.96 18.21 21.62
C LEU A 19 37.90 18.75 20.65
N ALA A 20 38.09 19.95 20.06
CA ALA A 20 37.11 20.54 19.14
C ALA A 20 37.06 19.86 17.76
N HIS A 21 38.14 19.17 17.33
CA HIS A 21 38.19 18.50 16.02
C HIS A 21 37.65 17.06 16.06
N ALA A 22 37.66 16.43 17.24
CA ALA A 22 37.12 15.09 17.42
C ALA A 22 35.58 15.08 17.31
N ASP A 23 34.91 16.10 17.86
CA ASP A 23 33.45 16.22 17.80
C ASP A 23 32.96 16.50 16.38
N ASP A 24 33.66 17.32 15.59
CA ASP A 24 33.27 17.63 14.19
C ASP A 24 33.36 16.39 13.27
N THR A 25 34.40 15.57 13.46
CA THR A 25 34.56 14.30 12.72
C THR A 25 33.45 13.31 13.10
N ALA A 26 33.14 13.20 14.39
CA ALA A 26 32.09 12.33 14.91
C ALA A 26 30.68 12.70 14.40
N LEU A 27 30.38 14.01 14.35
CA LEU A 27 29.12 14.50 13.78
C LEU A 27 29.03 14.21 12.27
N THR A 28 30.12 14.45 11.54
CA THR A 28 30.20 14.20 10.10
C THR A 28 30.09 12.72 9.76
N ASP A 29 30.75 11.84 10.50
CA ASP A 29 30.69 10.39 10.26
C ASP A 29 29.29 9.82 10.53
N THR A 30 28.60 10.33 11.56
CA THR A 30 27.17 9.99 11.77
C THR A 30 26.29 10.46 10.62
N LEU A 31 26.55 11.64 10.03
CA LEU A 31 25.77 12.11 8.88
C LEU A 31 26.09 11.32 7.60
N LYS A 32 27.33 10.86 7.40
CA LYS A 32 27.67 9.91 6.33
C LYS A 32 26.92 8.58 6.50
N ALA A 33 26.93 8.02 7.70
CA ALA A 33 26.20 6.79 8.02
C ALA A 33 24.68 6.96 7.82
N PHE A 34 24.13 8.11 8.20
CA PHE A 34 22.74 8.47 7.92
C PHE A 34 22.41 8.34 6.43
N THR A 35 23.28 8.81 5.53
CA THR A 35 22.99 8.76 4.09
C THR A 35 22.80 7.34 3.55
N ARG A 36 23.27 6.28 4.23
CA ARG A 36 23.09 4.89 3.79
C ARG A 36 21.67 4.36 3.99
N CYS A 37 20.84 5.05 4.77
CA CYS A 37 19.46 4.67 5.06
C CYS A 37 19.33 3.24 5.59
N ASP A 38 20.20 2.88 6.53
CA ASP A 38 20.21 1.59 7.21
C ASP A 38 20.67 1.72 8.68
N ALA A 39 20.88 0.58 9.34
CA ALA A 39 21.20 0.55 10.76
C ALA A 39 22.57 1.18 11.11
N SER A 40 23.42 1.47 10.13
CA SER A 40 24.71 2.10 10.38
C SER A 40 24.56 3.47 11.04
N PHE A 41 23.49 4.22 10.75
CA PHE A 41 23.18 5.48 11.43
C PHE A 41 23.08 5.33 12.95
N PHE A 42 22.31 4.34 13.42
CA PHE A 42 22.10 4.10 14.85
C PHE A 42 23.35 3.55 15.54
N SER A 43 24.15 2.75 14.83
CA SER A 43 25.45 2.29 15.33
C SER A 43 26.47 3.42 15.43
N SER A 44 26.43 4.38 14.49
CA SER A 44 27.28 5.57 14.49
C SER A 44 26.89 6.52 15.61
N LEU A 45 25.59 6.74 15.82
CA LEU A 45 25.08 7.48 16.98
C LEU A 45 25.54 6.84 18.30
N ASN A 46 25.57 5.51 18.40
CA ASN A 46 26.05 4.82 19.61
C ASN A 46 27.55 5.02 19.81
N THR A 47 28.33 4.90 18.73
CA THR A 47 29.79 5.13 18.75
C THR A 47 30.11 6.58 19.13
N HIS A 48 29.32 7.53 18.66
CA HIS A 48 29.50 8.96 18.85
C HIS A 48 28.50 9.59 19.83
N HIS A 49 28.00 8.80 20.79
CA HIS A 49 26.93 9.21 21.73
C HIS A 49 27.25 10.53 22.43
N ASN A 50 28.46 10.67 22.96
CA ASN A 50 28.88 11.84 23.72
C ASN A 50 28.90 13.12 22.88
N ALA A 51 29.19 13.03 21.57
CA ALA A 51 29.18 14.18 20.67
C ALA A 51 27.74 14.62 20.33
N TRP A 52 26.77 13.70 20.34
CA TRP A 52 25.38 13.98 19.96
C TRP A 52 24.46 14.33 21.14
N GLN A 53 24.75 13.85 22.36
CA GLN A 53 23.85 13.98 23.52
C GLN A 53 23.55 15.44 23.91
N ALA A 54 24.43 16.38 23.55
CA ALA A 54 24.25 17.81 23.82
C ALA A 54 23.27 18.50 22.84
N TYR A 55 23.00 17.86 21.69
CA TYR A 55 22.30 18.49 20.56
C TYR A 55 20.95 17.87 20.23
N ALA A 56 20.69 16.67 20.72
CA ALA A 56 19.45 15.95 20.47
C ALA A 56 19.12 15.01 21.65
N PRO A 57 17.83 14.75 21.94
CA PRO A 57 17.46 13.77 22.95
C PRO A 57 17.81 12.36 22.46
N LEU A 58 18.76 11.71 23.11
CA LEU A 58 19.17 10.36 22.74
C LEU A 58 18.52 9.30 23.63
N LYS A 59 18.20 8.16 23.04
CA LYS A 59 17.94 6.91 23.75
C LYS A 59 18.92 5.86 23.27
N GLN A 60 19.27 4.94 24.15
CA GLN A 60 20.22 3.87 23.89
C GLN A 60 19.65 2.54 24.34
N GLU A 61 19.82 1.52 23.52
CA GLU A 61 19.56 0.13 23.87
C GLU A 61 20.62 -0.78 23.25
N LYS A 62 21.27 -1.60 24.08
CA LYS A 62 22.34 -2.51 23.69
C LYS A 62 23.43 -1.78 22.90
N ASN A 63 23.54 -2.05 21.60
CA ASN A 63 24.61 -1.55 20.71
C ASN A 63 24.14 -0.40 19.82
N PHE A 64 22.95 0.15 20.06
CA PHE A 64 22.34 1.17 19.22
C PHE A 64 21.87 2.37 20.04
N THR A 65 22.00 3.54 19.42
CA THR A 65 21.48 4.81 19.93
C THR A 65 20.67 5.47 18.84
N TRP A 66 19.59 6.15 19.22
CA TRP A 66 18.74 6.90 18.30
C TRP A 66 18.32 8.24 18.90
N ILE A 67 17.98 9.18 18.03
CA ILE A 67 17.34 10.44 18.42
C ILE A 67 15.87 10.14 18.71
N ALA A 68 15.46 10.36 19.96
CA ALA A 68 14.15 9.95 20.45
C ALA A 68 13.08 11.01 20.19
N VAL A 69 12.04 10.63 19.45
CA VAL A 69 10.80 11.39 19.34
C VAL A 69 9.78 10.90 20.35
N LYS A 70 8.79 11.74 20.68
CA LYS A 70 7.77 11.39 21.68
C LYS A 70 6.85 10.28 21.17
N ASN A 71 6.40 10.37 19.91
CA ASN A 71 5.58 9.36 19.27
C ASN A 71 5.71 9.45 17.73
N ARG A 72 6.35 8.44 17.12
CA ARG A 72 6.55 8.36 15.66
C ARG A 72 5.26 8.17 14.85
N ALA A 73 4.18 7.73 15.48
CA ALA A 73 2.88 7.54 14.82
C ALA A 73 1.98 8.79 14.89
N ASP A 74 2.39 9.82 15.63
CA ASP A 74 1.65 11.06 15.78
C ASP A 74 2.40 12.22 15.12
N ARG A 75 1.81 12.80 14.08
CA ARG A 75 2.39 13.90 13.29
C ARG A 75 2.72 15.14 14.10
N ASN A 76 2.12 15.32 15.28
CA ASN A 76 2.41 16.45 16.17
C ASN A 76 3.46 16.12 17.24
N ALA A 77 3.95 14.88 17.29
CA ALA A 77 4.86 14.37 18.31
C ALA A 77 6.02 13.52 17.74
N ASN A 78 6.17 13.52 16.41
CA ASN A 78 7.16 12.75 15.67
C ASN A 78 8.45 13.53 15.36
N ALA A 79 8.66 14.66 16.03
CA ALA A 79 9.77 15.57 15.77
C ALA A 79 10.39 16.12 17.05
N VAL A 80 11.69 16.41 17.02
CA VAL A 80 12.43 17.08 18.10
C VAL A 80 13.43 18.09 17.52
N PRO A 81 13.69 19.21 18.21
CA PRO A 81 14.70 20.18 17.77
C PRO A 81 16.10 19.55 17.82
N VAL A 82 16.97 19.99 16.91
CA VAL A 82 18.40 19.67 16.89
C VAL A 82 19.18 20.97 16.92
N SER A 83 20.20 21.04 17.77
CA SER A 83 21.00 22.27 17.99
C SER A 83 22.50 22.08 17.73
N ALA A 84 22.85 21.08 16.91
CA ALA A 84 24.23 20.82 16.52
C ALA A 84 24.83 21.99 15.73
N PRO A 85 26.16 22.23 15.83
CA PRO A 85 26.84 23.14 14.91
C PRO A 85 26.65 22.65 13.45
N PRO A 86 26.82 23.52 12.43
CA PRO A 86 26.71 23.08 11.04
C PRO A 86 27.67 21.92 10.72
N ILE A 87 27.13 20.80 10.24
CA ILE A 87 27.87 19.55 9.95
C ILE A 87 28.07 19.47 8.45
N ALA A 88 29.31 19.49 7.97
CA ALA A 88 29.61 19.55 6.52
C ALA A 88 28.85 20.70 5.80
N GLY A 89 28.64 21.83 6.49
CA GLY A 89 27.88 22.97 5.98
C GLY A 89 26.35 22.81 6.02
N LEU A 90 25.83 21.71 6.55
CA LEU A 90 24.39 21.49 6.74
C LEU A 90 24.00 21.90 8.17
N LYS A 91 23.08 22.87 8.28
CA LYS A 91 22.53 23.29 9.58
C LYS A 91 21.23 22.53 9.84
N LEU A 92 21.30 21.56 10.75
CA LEU A 92 20.17 20.73 11.14
C LEU A 92 19.29 21.51 12.13
N LEU A 93 17.98 21.58 11.85
CA LEU A 93 17.01 22.34 12.65
C LEU A 93 16.18 21.43 13.56
N SER A 94 15.76 20.29 13.02
CA SER A 94 15.01 19.27 13.76
C SER A 94 15.30 17.89 13.19
N TYR A 95 15.01 16.88 13.99
CA TYR A 95 14.95 15.48 13.58
C TYR A 95 13.50 15.01 13.60
N ASN A 96 13.12 14.21 12.61
CA ASN A 96 11.80 13.62 12.45
C ASN A 96 11.94 12.11 12.32
N ASP A 97 10.99 11.37 12.88
CA ASP A 97 10.88 9.91 12.78
C ASP A 97 9.41 9.54 12.72
N GLU A 98 8.98 8.99 11.60
CA GLU A 98 7.57 8.85 11.24
C GLU A 98 7.27 7.46 10.70
N VAL A 99 6.11 6.92 11.06
CA VAL A 99 5.53 5.74 10.42
C VAL A 99 4.20 6.09 9.77
N THR A 100 4.01 5.65 8.53
CA THR A 100 2.75 5.77 7.80
C THR A 100 2.37 4.42 7.19
N ASP A 101 1.15 3.97 7.46
CA ASP A 101 0.53 2.83 6.77
C ASP A 101 -0.36 3.36 5.65
N LEU A 102 0.05 3.14 4.39
CA LEU A 102 -0.72 3.51 3.20
C LEU A 102 -1.53 2.33 2.63
N GLY A 103 -1.73 1.26 3.42
CA GLY A 103 -2.48 0.08 3.06
C GLY A 103 -1.88 -0.62 1.84
N PRO A 104 -2.58 -0.67 0.68
CA PRO A 104 -2.08 -1.37 -0.51
C PRO A 104 -0.77 -0.80 -1.07
N LEU A 105 -0.47 0.47 -0.78
CA LEU A 105 0.76 1.14 -1.22
C LEU A 105 1.97 0.76 -0.35
N GLY A 106 1.73 0.09 0.78
CA GLY A 106 2.76 -0.40 1.69
C GLY A 106 2.94 0.45 2.94
N LEU A 107 3.86 -0.02 3.79
CA LEU A 107 4.27 0.66 5.01
C LEU A 107 5.46 1.56 4.71
N PHE A 108 5.53 2.72 5.33
CA PHE A 108 6.59 3.71 5.14
C PHE A 108 7.15 4.10 6.50
N TYR A 109 8.45 3.91 6.67
CA TYR A 109 9.19 4.25 7.88
C TYR A 109 10.24 5.29 7.55
N TYR A 110 9.97 6.54 7.92
CA TYR A 110 10.84 7.69 7.68
C TYR A 110 11.67 8.03 8.90
N TRP A 111 12.89 8.50 8.66
CA TRP A 111 13.70 9.19 9.67
C TRP A 111 14.63 10.18 8.98
N GLY A 112 14.87 11.33 9.59
CA GLY A 112 15.66 12.36 8.92
C GLY A 112 15.63 13.70 9.61
N PHE A 113 16.12 14.71 8.90
CA PHE A 113 16.30 16.04 9.44
C PHE A 113 15.58 17.09 8.59
N ILE A 114 15.07 18.12 9.24
CA ILE A 114 14.83 19.40 8.57
C ILE A 114 16.12 20.19 8.59
N VAL A 115 16.51 20.69 7.43
CA VAL A 115 17.78 21.38 7.20
C VAL A 115 17.50 22.78 6.68
N ASP A 116 18.27 23.74 7.17
CA ASP A 116 18.29 25.11 6.66
C ASP A 116 18.90 25.14 5.25
N GLY A 117 18.21 25.78 4.30
CA GLY A 117 18.61 25.87 2.90
C GLY A 117 17.60 25.24 1.93
N GLY A 118 17.64 25.69 0.68
CA GLY A 118 16.81 25.15 -0.40
C GLY A 118 17.33 23.81 -0.93
N VAL A 119 16.45 23.07 -1.63
CA VAL A 119 16.69 21.67 -2.05
C VAL A 119 18.01 21.49 -2.81
N ASP A 120 18.30 22.34 -3.80
CA ASP A 120 19.52 22.26 -4.61
C ASP A 120 20.80 22.48 -3.77
N GLU A 121 20.75 23.43 -2.83
CA GLU A 121 21.88 23.74 -1.95
C GLU A 121 22.15 22.60 -0.97
N VAL A 122 21.08 22.10 -0.34
CA VAL A 122 21.16 20.98 0.60
C VAL A 122 21.64 19.71 -0.10
N ALA A 123 21.10 19.39 -1.28
CA ALA A 123 21.52 18.23 -2.07
C ALA A 123 23.00 18.30 -2.46
N LYS A 124 23.49 19.49 -2.86
CA LYS A 124 24.91 19.70 -3.21
C LYS A 124 25.84 19.45 -2.02
N ARG A 125 25.44 19.86 -0.81
CA ARG A 125 26.20 19.64 0.43
C ARG A 125 26.09 18.21 0.95
N LEU A 126 24.97 17.55 0.70
CA LEU A 126 24.74 16.15 1.08
C LEU A 126 25.50 15.18 0.18
N ALA A 127 25.61 15.45 -1.12
CA ALA A 127 26.20 14.54 -2.10
C ALA A 127 27.60 13.99 -1.72
N PRO A 128 28.56 14.79 -1.21
CA PRO A 128 29.87 14.29 -0.76
C PRO A 128 29.83 13.35 0.45
N LEU A 129 28.70 13.27 1.17
CA LEU A 129 28.54 12.38 2.32
C LEU A 129 28.08 10.97 1.92
N LEU A 130 27.65 10.78 0.68
CA LEU A 130 27.27 9.47 0.15
C LEU A 130 28.51 8.69 -0.28
N ASP A 131 28.46 7.36 -0.15
CA ASP A 131 29.48 6.46 -0.70
C ASP A 131 29.62 6.61 -2.24
N GLN A 132 28.51 6.95 -2.90
CA GLN A 132 28.45 7.26 -4.32
C GLN A 132 27.70 8.58 -4.53
N PRO A 133 28.41 9.73 -4.62
CA PRO A 133 27.77 11.04 -4.76
C PRO A 133 26.80 11.15 -5.93
N GLY A 134 27.10 10.49 -7.06
CA GLY A 134 26.25 10.46 -8.26
C GLY A 134 24.97 9.63 -8.14
N ALA A 135 24.77 8.90 -7.03
CA ALA A 135 23.58 8.11 -6.80
C ALA A 135 22.37 8.96 -6.39
N LEU A 136 22.60 10.20 -5.93
CA LEU A 136 21.55 11.16 -5.61
C LEU A 136 21.09 11.88 -6.89
N GLN A 137 19.94 11.45 -7.44
CA GLN A 137 19.46 11.90 -8.75
C GLN A 137 18.46 13.06 -8.60
N LYS A 138 18.60 14.09 -9.45
CA LYS A 138 17.68 15.23 -9.49
C LYS A 138 16.35 14.85 -10.15
N GLY A 139 15.24 15.12 -9.45
CA GLY A 139 13.86 15.08 -9.95
C GLY A 139 13.33 16.47 -10.32
N GLU A 140 12.01 16.63 -10.34
CA GLU A 140 11.38 17.93 -10.63
C GLU A 140 11.47 18.91 -9.46
N ALA A 141 11.20 18.44 -8.23
CA ALA A 141 11.24 19.25 -7.01
C ALA A 141 12.18 18.69 -5.92
N GLU A 142 12.65 17.45 -6.08
CA GLU A 142 13.44 16.73 -5.09
C GLU A 142 14.74 16.14 -5.66
N TYR A 143 15.60 15.63 -4.77
CA TYR A 143 16.69 14.74 -5.12
C TYR A 143 16.52 13.39 -4.42
N THR A 144 16.74 12.30 -5.15
CA THR A 144 16.41 10.96 -4.65
C THR A 144 17.49 9.95 -4.99
N ARG A 145 17.89 9.13 -4.02
CA ARG A 145 18.57 7.85 -4.23
C ARG A 145 17.62 6.73 -3.84
N SER A 146 17.30 5.84 -4.77
CA SER A 146 16.41 4.70 -4.56
C SER A 146 17.13 3.38 -4.75
N GLU A 147 16.87 2.43 -3.86
CA GLU A 147 17.40 1.06 -3.94
C GLU A 147 16.30 0.04 -3.63
N LEU A 148 16.18 -0.97 -4.50
CA LEU A 148 15.24 -2.07 -4.36
C LEU A 148 15.90 -3.27 -3.66
N LYS A 149 15.17 -3.91 -2.75
CA LYS A 149 15.59 -5.18 -2.14
C LYS A 149 15.51 -6.31 -3.17
N VAL A 150 16.64 -6.95 -3.47
CA VAL A 150 16.70 -8.11 -4.38
C VAL A 150 17.51 -9.23 -3.71
N GLY A 151 16.85 -10.35 -3.43
CA GLY A 151 17.43 -11.44 -2.63
C GLY A 151 17.95 -10.91 -1.29
N ASN A 152 19.24 -11.12 -1.00
CA ASN A 152 19.90 -10.60 0.20
C ASN A 152 20.54 -9.21 0.02
N GLY A 153 20.61 -8.67 -1.19
CA GLY A 153 21.22 -7.36 -1.48
C GLY A 153 20.23 -6.21 -1.68
N TRP A 154 20.81 -5.04 -1.97
CA TRP A 154 20.15 -3.81 -2.41
C TRP A 154 20.66 -3.46 -3.80
N GLN A 155 19.75 -3.12 -4.71
CA GLN A 155 20.08 -2.76 -6.08
C GLN A 155 19.60 -1.33 -6.35
N SER A 156 20.50 -0.46 -6.78
CA SER A 156 20.13 0.90 -7.19
C SER A 156 19.16 0.87 -8.36
N ILE A 157 18.12 1.69 -8.26
CA ILE A 157 17.12 1.89 -9.31
C ILE A 157 17.01 3.37 -9.64
N LYS A 158 16.52 3.69 -10.83
CA LYS A 158 16.10 5.05 -11.15
C LYS A 158 14.87 5.38 -10.30
N PRO A 159 14.85 6.50 -9.55
CA PRO A 159 13.67 6.93 -8.80
C PRO A 159 12.45 7.01 -9.72
N GLN A 160 11.30 6.56 -9.20
CA GLN A 160 10.02 6.56 -9.92
C GLN A 160 9.02 7.41 -9.14
N PRO A 161 9.05 8.76 -9.29
CA PRO A 161 8.12 9.64 -8.61
C PRO A 161 6.65 9.21 -8.82
N GLY A 162 5.85 9.29 -7.77
CA GLY A 162 4.43 8.91 -7.81
C GLY A 162 4.14 7.40 -7.84
N LYS A 163 5.17 6.54 -7.78
CA LYS A 163 4.99 5.08 -7.75
C LYS A 163 5.46 4.49 -6.43
N ALA A 164 4.50 4.03 -5.62
CA ALA A 164 4.80 3.28 -4.41
C ALA A 164 5.27 1.84 -4.74
N PRO A 165 6.17 1.26 -3.94
CA PRO A 165 6.62 -0.13 -4.10
C PRO A 165 5.50 -1.16 -3.84
N GLY A 166 4.45 -0.79 -3.11
CA GLY A 166 3.37 -1.71 -2.72
C GLY A 166 3.84 -2.80 -1.77
N LEU A 167 3.02 -3.82 -1.56
CA LEU A 167 3.28 -4.87 -0.56
C LEU A 167 4.27 -5.95 -1.02
N ARG A 168 4.66 -5.97 -2.30
CA ARG A 168 5.52 -7.03 -2.87
C ARG A 168 7.00 -6.66 -2.92
N GLN A 169 7.30 -5.37 -2.88
CA GLN A 169 8.65 -4.85 -3.03
C GLN A 169 9.02 -4.07 -1.78
N VAL A 170 10.31 -4.07 -1.47
CA VAL A 170 10.86 -3.22 -0.41
C VAL A 170 11.89 -2.31 -1.03
N GLU A 171 11.72 -1.02 -0.82
CA GLU A 171 12.62 0.01 -1.28
C GLU A 171 13.20 0.74 -0.07
N ARG A 172 14.47 1.12 -0.15
CA ARG A 172 15.04 2.15 0.72
C ARG A 172 15.38 3.38 -0.10
N VAL A 173 15.09 4.55 0.46
CA VAL A 173 15.18 5.83 -0.25
C VAL A 173 15.88 6.85 0.62
N LEU A 174 16.83 7.59 0.04
CA LEU A 174 17.30 8.88 0.57
C LEU A 174 16.66 9.97 -0.29
N ILE A 175 15.94 10.91 0.33
CA ILE A 175 15.25 12.00 -0.37
C ILE A 175 15.62 13.35 0.24
N VAL A 176 15.79 14.35 -0.62
CA VAL A 176 15.88 15.79 -0.28
C VAL A 176 14.70 16.48 -0.95
N GLU A 177 13.73 16.95 -0.17
CA GLU A 177 12.49 17.55 -0.66
C GLU A 177 12.21 18.91 0.01
N PRO A 178 11.38 19.78 -0.59
CA PRO A 178 11.03 21.06 0.01
C PRO A 178 10.30 20.87 1.35
N GLU A 179 10.66 21.67 2.36
CA GLU A 179 9.95 21.72 3.64
C GLU A 179 9.36 23.12 3.87
N GLY A 180 8.15 23.17 4.41
CA GLY A 180 7.45 24.42 4.69
C GLY A 180 7.03 25.20 3.44
N LYS A 181 6.62 26.46 3.62
CA LYS A 181 5.99 27.28 2.56
C LYS A 181 6.93 28.25 1.84
N GLN A 182 8.17 28.39 2.30
CA GLN A 182 9.08 29.47 1.85
C GLN A 182 10.29 28.98 1.05
N GLY A 183 10.46 27.68 0.81
CA GLY A 183 11.58 27.13 0.04
C GLY A 183 12.97 27.36 0.66
N THR A 184 13.01 27.82 1.92
CA THR A 184 14.23 28.10 2.69
C THR A 184 14.65 26.93 3.57
N GLN A 185 13.85 25.86 3.60
CA GLN A 185 14.12 24.64 4.34
C GLN A 185 13.91 23.43 3.44
N SER A 186 14.67 22.39 3.71
CA SER A 186 14.54 21.11 3.02
C SER A 186 14.44 19.99 4.05
N ARG A 187 13.59 19.00 3.75
CA ARG A 187 13.56 17.75 4.48
C ARG A 187 14.53 16.79 3.83
N VAL A 188 15.50 16.31 4.60
CA VAL A 188 16.40 15.23 4.20
C VAL A 188 15.98 13.99 4.96
N SER A 189 15.39 13.01 4.29
CA SER A 189 14.90 11.80 4.95
C SER A 189 15.40 10.52 4.31
N CYS A 190 15.65 9.55 5.16
CA CYS A 190 15.69 8.15 4.80
C CYS A 190 14.31 7.54 4.96
N SER A 191 13.95 6.63 4.06
CA SER A 191 12.73 5.84 4.09
C SER A 191 13.05 4.37 3.87
N VAL A 192 12.38 3.48 4.59
CA VAL A 192 12.21 2.08 4.21
C VAL A 192 10.72 1.88 3.95
N GLN A 193 10.37 1.48 2.73
CA GLN A 193 9.00 1.54 2.24
C GLN A 193 8.56 0.29 1.45
N GLY A 194 7.27 -0.01 1.50
CA GLY A 194 6.61 -1.10 0.76
C GLY A 194 6.21 -2.29 1.62
N GLY A 195 6.53 -3.50 1.15
CA GLY A 195 6.30 -4.80 1.80
C GLY A 195 7.23 -5.07 2.97
N VAL A 196 7.43 -4.06 3.84
CA VAL A 196 8.37 -4.13 4.95
C VAL A 196 7.84 -5.12 5.99
N ASN A 197 8.66 -6.11 6.33
CA ASN A 197 8.34 -7.10 7.36
C ASN A 197 9.22 -6.93 8.60
N ALA A 198 8.87 -7.62 9.68
CA ALA A 198 9.58 -7.59 10.95
C ALA A 198 11.09 -7.87 10.83
N GLY A 199 11.51 -8.81 9.98
CA GLY A 199 12.92 -9.16 9.80
C GLY A 199 13.73 -8.05 9.12
N ILE A 200 13.16 -7.42 8.10
CA ILE A 200 13.77 -6.26 7.43
C ILE A 200 13.88 -5.10 8.41
N LEU A 201 12.82 -4.85 9.18
CA LEU A 201 12.77 -3.74 10.12
C LEU A 201 13.76 -3.92 11.26
N ALA A 202 13.91 -5.13 11.80
CA ALA A 202 14.93 -5.46 12.79
C ALA A 202 16.37 -5.19 12.30
N HIS A 203 16.60 -5.35 10.99
CA HIS A 203 17.92 -5.14 10.40
C HIS A 203 18.23 -3.66 10.07
N LEU A 204 17.22 -2.87 9.70
CA LEU A 204 17.41 -1.48 9.24
C LEU A 204 17.05 -0.43 10.28
N ARG A 205 16.11 -0.76 11.18
CA ARG A 205 15.51 0.14 12.17
C ARG A 205 15.57 -0.46 13.58
N PRO A 206 16.79 -0.67 14.13
CA PRO A 206 16.97 -1.20 15.48
C PRO A 206 16.41 -0.26 16.58
N ASP A 207 16.06 0.98 16.22
CA ASP A 207 15.39 1.95 17.09
C ASP A 207 13.89 1.66 17.30
N ILE A 208 13.29 0.77 16.50
CA ILE A 208 11.88 0.37 16.62
C ILE A 208 11.80 -0.88 17.49
N ALA A 209 11.00 -0.80 18.56
CA ALA A 209 10.75 -1.93 19.44
C ALA A 209 10.03 -3.06 18.68
N THR A 210 10.34 -4.31 19.00
CA THR A 210 9.74 -5.48 18.34
C THR A 210 8.21 -5.52 18.49
N THR A 211 7.66 -4.90 19.53
CA THR A 211 6.22 -4.74 19.75
C THR A 211 5.54 -3.90 18.68
N ASP A 212 6.30 -3.02 18.05
CA ASP A 212 5.84 -2.02 17.08
C ASP A 212 6.14 -2.47 15.64
N TYR A 213 6.66 -3.69 15.45
CA TYR A 213 6.88 -4.27 14.14
C TYR A 213 5.56 -4.57 13.44
N PRO A 214 5.52 -4.47 12.10
CA PRO A 214 4.36 -4.89 11.35
C PRO A 214 4.15 -6.38 11.61
N ARG A 215 3.03 -6.70 12.25
CA ARG A 215 2.63 -8.08 12.44
C ARG A 215 2.23 -8.61 11.08
N THR A 216 2.81 -9.74 10.69
CA THR A 216 2.37 -10.49 9.52
C THR A 216 0.90 -10.84 9.75
N VAL A 217 -0.02 -10.06 9.17
CA VAL A 217 -1.43 -10.42 9.18
C VAL A 217 -1.51 -11.61 8.22
N ALA A 218 -1.84 -12.78 8.76
CA ALA A 218 -2.08 -13.95 7.93
C ALA A 218 -3.07 -13.56 6.82
N GLU A 219 -2.70 -13.78 5.57
CA GLU A 219 -3.60 -13.50 4.46
C GLU A 219 -4.87 -14.32 4.65
N THR A 220 -6.02 -13.64 4.75
CA THR A 220 -7.29 -14.34 4.80
C THR A 220 -7.54 -14.97 3.43
N ASN A 221 -7.56 -16.30 3.36
CA ASN A 221 -8.04 -16.98 2.16
C ASN A 221 -9.57 -16.84 2.08
N ILE A 222 -10.11 -16.57 0.89
CA ILE A 222 -11.56 -16.48 0.71
C ILE A 222 -12.25 -17.80 1.01
N SER A 223 -11.58 -18.94 0.80
CA SER A 223 -12.09 -20.27 1.15
C SER A 223 -12.38 -20.43 2.64
N ASP A 224 -11.60 -19.77 3.49
CA ASP A 224 -11.60 -19.97 4.94
C ASP A 224 -12.67 -19.10 5.64
N VAL A 225 -13.38 -18.26 4.88
CA VAL A 225 -14.46 -17.40 5.37
C VAL A 225 -15.80 -17.98 4.94
N ASP A 226 -16.46 -18.71 5.84
CA ASP A 226 -17.76 -19.33 5.57
C ASP A 226 -18.88 -18.31 5.38
N VAL A 227 -19.81 -18.52 4.44
CA VAL A 227 -21.03 -17.69 4.39
C VAL A 227 -21.96 -18.09 5.54
N PRO A 228 -22.51 -17.13 6.32
CA PRO A 228 -23.42 -17.44 7.40
C PRO A 228 -24.63 -18.28 6.97
N ALA A 229 -25.00 -19.28 7.77
CA ALA A 229 -26.07 -20.22 7.43
C ALA A 229 -27.44 -19.53 7.25
N ASN A 230 -27.71 -18.42 7.96
CA ASN A 230 -28.90 -17.60 7.75
C ASN A 230 -28.91 -17.01 6.34
N VAL A 231 -27.79 -16.54 5.82
CA VAL A 231 -27.70 -16.01 4.44
C VAL A 231 -27.99 -17.13 3.44
N LEU A 232 -27.36 -18.30 3.60
CA LEU A 232 -27.55 -19.43 2.69
C LEU A 232 -29.00 -19.92 2.61
N LYS A 233 -29.74 -19.92 3.74
CA LYS A 233 -31.15 -20.33 3.79
C LYS A 233 -32.09 -19.43 2.97
N HIS A 234 -31.73 -18.16 2.77
CA HIS A 234 -32.56 -17.22 2.01
C HIS A 234 -32.30 -17.28 0.50
N LEU A 235 -31.29 -18.02 0.04
CA LEU A 235 -30.90 -18.11 -1.38
C LEU A 235 -31.67 -19.18 -2.16
N ASP A 236 -32.73 -19.77 -1.61
CA ASP A 236 -33.49 -20.79 -2.32
C ASP A 236 -34.32 -20.18 -3.46
N SER A 237 -33.75 -20.20 -4.67
CA SER A 237 -34.41 -19.77 -5.88
C SER A 237 -34.09 -20.73 -7.02
N PRO A 238 -35.10 -21.46 -7.55
CA PRO A 238 -34.93 -22.30 -8.72
C PRO A 238 -34.49 -21.53 -9.98
N LEU A 239 -34.83 -20.24 -10.08
CA LEU A 239 -34.46 -19.41 -11.23
C LEU A 239 -32.97 -19.11 -11.28
N LEU A 240 -32.29 -19.08 -10.15
CA LEU A 240 -30.90 -18.63 -10.04
C LEU A 240 -29.90 -19.79 -9.90
N GLN A 241 -30.35 -21.03 -10.14
CA GLN A 241 -29.50 -22.20 -10.07
C GLN A 241 -28.58 -22.31 -11.29
N PRO A 242 -27.28 -22.53 -11.10
CA PRO A 242 -26.36 -22.77 -12.20
C PRO A 242 -26.65 -24.10 -12.88
N LYS A 243 -26.48 -24.16 -14.21
CA LYS A 243 -26.75 -25.32 -15.07
C LYS A 243 -25.52 -25.75 -15.88
N PHE A 244 -24.35 -25.52 -15.31
CA PHE A 244 -23.04 -25.87 -15.86
C PHE A 244 -22.07 -26.24 -14.73
N LYS A 245 -20.96 -26.88 -15.03
CA LYS A 245 -19.85 -27.14 -14.09
C LYS A 245 -18.85 -25.99 -14.07
N THR A 246 -18.38 -25.58 -15.24
CA THR A 246 -17.49 -24.43 -15.39
C THR A 246 -17.89 -23.57 -16.59
N LEU A 247 -17.71 -22.26 -16.45
CA LEU A 247 -17.88 -21.28 -17.52
C LEU A 247 -16.69 -20.34 -17.47
N SER A 248 -15.94 -20.23 -18.55
CA SER A 248 -14.84 -19.27 -18.68
C SER A 248 -15.08 -18.36 -19.86
N TYR A 249 -14.82 -17.07 -19.70
CA TYR A 249 -14.91 -16.11 -20.80
C TYR A 249 -13.92 -14.98 -20.65
N THR A 250 -13.61 -14.34 -21.77
CA THR A 250 -12.81 -13.11 -21.80
C THR A 250 -13.63 -12.02 -22.48
N TYR A 251 -13.54 -10.80 -21.95
CA TYR A 251 -14.16 -9.63 -22.58
C TYR A 251 -13.21 -8.44 -22.58
N LEU A 252 -13.41 -7.54 -23.54
CA LEU A 252 -12.76 -6.23 -23.61
C LEU A 252 -13.71 -5.17 -23.05
N SER A 253 -13.24 -4.37 -22.09
CA SER A 253 -13.99 -3.21 -21.59
C SER A 253 -13.66 -2.00 -22.46
N LYS A 254 -14.58 -1.64 -23.36
CA LYS A 254 -14.45 -0.47 -24.23
C LYS A 254 -14.91 0.78 -23.50
N LYS A 255 -14.03 1.77 -23.42
CA LYS A 255 -14.39 3.14 -23.00
C LYS A 255 -14.63 3.99 -24.24
N GLY A 256 -15.68 4.80 -24.21
CA GLY A 256 -16.00 5.74 -25.30
C GLY A 256 -14.98 6.88 -25.48
N ASP A 257 -13.95 6.96 -24.65
CA ASP A 257 -12.93 8.01 -24.62
C ASP A 257 -11.65 7.68 -25.42
N GLY A 258 -11.60 6.50 -26.05
CA GLY A 258 -10.45 6.06 -26.85
C GLY A 258 -9.26 5.54 -26.03
N SER A 259 -9.41 5.37 -24.72
CA SER A 259 -8.41 4.68 -23.89
C SER A 259 -8.24 3.22 -24.30
N LYS A 260 -7.05 2.66 -24.01
CA LYS A 260 -6.70 1.30 -24.43
C LYS A 260 -7.59 0.26 -23.74
N ASP A 261 -8.26 -0.55 -24.53
CA ASP A 261 -9.05 -1.69 -24.04
C ASP A 261 -8.15 -2.68 -23.28
N LEU A 262 -8.58 -3.07 -22.09
CA LEU A 262 -7.90 -4.10 -21.28
C LEU A 262 -8.75 -5.37 -21.24
N PRO A 263 -8.18 -6.53 -21.58
CA PRO A 263 -8.90 -7.79 -21.48
C PRO A 263 -9.09 -8.18 -20.01
N THR A 264 -10.30 -8.60 -19.68
CA THR A 264 -10.66 -9.20 -18.39
C THR A 264 -11.08 -10.63 -18.63
N SER A 265 -10.50 -11.56 -17.89
CA SER A 265 -10.87 -12.98 -17.95
C SER A 265 -11.65 -13.38 -16.71
N VAL A 266 -12.76 -14.09 -16.90
CA VAL A 266 -13.63 -14.55 -15.83
C VAL A 266 -13.76 -16.05 -15.92
N THR A 267 -13.67 -16.72 -14.78
CA THR A 267 -14.00 -18.14 -14.62
C THR A 267 -15.01 -18.31 -13.51
N PHE A 268 -16.05 -19.08 -13.80
CA PHE A 268 -17.03 -19.58 -12.86
C PHE A 268 -16.87 -21.08 -12.69
N LYS A 269 -16.98 -21.55 -11.45
CA LYS A 269 -17.18 -22.95 -11.10
C LYS A 269 -18.45 -23.07 -10.28
N ALA A 270 -19.38 -23.93 -10.69
CA ALA A 270 -20.60 -24.18 -9.96
C ALA A 270 -20.34 -25.12 -8.78
N GLU A 271 -20.82 -24.73 -7.59
CA GLU A 271 -20.75 -25.52 -6.37
C GLU A 271 -22.12 -25.47 -5.68
N GLY A 272 -22.93 -26.50 -5.94
CA GLY A 272 -24.35 -26.48 -5.56
C GLY A 272 -25.10 -25.36 -6.28
N GLY A 273 -25.85 -24.56 -5.53
CA GLY A 273 -26.58 -23.40 -6.06
C GLY A 273 -25.77 -22.12 -6.24
N LEU A 274 -24.44 -22.19 -6.05
CA LEU A 274 -23.55 -21.03 -6.02
C LEU A 274 -22.47 -21.10 -7.11
N LEU A 275 -21.86 -19.95 -7.38
CA LEU A 275 -20.78 -19.76 -8.33
C LEU A 275 -19.54 -19.24 -7.61
N VAL A 276 -18.46 -20.03 -7.63
CA VAL A 276 -17.11 -19.57 -7.31
C VAL A 276 -16.60 -18.84 -8.55
N LYS A 277 -16.39 -17.53 -8.43
CA LYS A 277 -15.94 -16.64 -9.50
C LYS A 277 -14.50 -16.22 -9.25
N ASN A 278 -13.69 -16.26 -10.29
CA ASN A 278 -12.40 -15.57 -10.35
C ASN A 278 -12.41 -14.63 -11.56
N GLU A 279 -12.11 -13.36 -11.32
CA GLU A 279 -12.11 -12.29 -12.32
C GLU A 279 -10.73 -11.64 -12.36
N VAL A 280 -10.00 -11.79 -13.47
CA VAL A 280 -8.59 -11.43 -13.61
C VAL A 280 -8.44 -10.20 -14.50
N TYR A 281 -7.83 -9.15 -13.94
CA TYR A 281 -7.53 -7.88 -14.61
C TYR A 281 -6.02 -7.75 -14.82
N GLY A 282 -5.53 -8.28 -15.95
CA GLY A 282 -4.09 -8.35 -16.21
C GLY A 282 -3.35 -9.26 -15.23
N ASN A 283 -2.08 -8.95 -14.93
CA ASN A 283 -1.19 -9.87 -14.20
C ASN A 283 -1.11 -9.61 -12.68
N THR A 284 -1.68 -8.50 -12.20
CA THR A 284 -1.42 -8.00 -10.84
C THR A 284 -2.66 -7.88 -9.98
N PHE A 285 -3.85 -7.92 -10.57
CA PHE A 285 -5.10 -7.73 -9.87
C PHE A 285 -6.12 -8.78 -10.30
N ASN A 286 -6.72 -9.46 -9.33
CA ASN A 286 -7.87 -10.32 -9.56
C ASN A 286 -8.85 -10.21 -8.39
N VAL A 287 -10.11 -10.56 -8.64
CA VAL A 287 -11.16 -10.58 -7.63
C VAL A 287 -11.74 -11.97 -7.57
N ASP A 288 -11.70 -12.55 -6.37
CA ASP A 288 -12.41 -13.79 -6.07
C ASP A 288 -13.76 -13.45 -5.48
N ARG A 289 -14.82 -14.16 -5.91
CA ARG A 289 -16.16 -14.00 -5.36
C ARG A 289 -16.84 -15.34 -5.18
N LEU A 290 -17.76 -15.38 -4.23
CA LEU A 290 -18.82 -16.38 -4.18
C LEU A 290 -20.13 -15.65 -4.43
N THR A 291 -20.86 -16.06 -5.46
CA THR A 291 -22.10 -15.40 -5.89
C THR A 291 -23.20 -16.43 -6.16
N GLN A 292 -24.45 -15.96 -6.23
CA GLN A 292 -25.54 -16.70 -6.84
C GLN A 292 -25.89 -16.05 -8.18
N ALA A 293 -25.87 -16.84 -9.26
CA ALA A 293 -26.13 -16.39 -10.63
C ALA A 293 -25.32 -15.17 -11.12
N ASP A 294 -24.20 -14.84 -10.48
CA ASP A 294 -23.47 -13.56 -10.65
C ASP A 294 -24.31 -12.29 -10.46
N LEU A 295 -25.42 -12.40 -9.71
CA LEU A 295 -26.28 -11.29 -9.32
C LEU A 295 -26.13 -10.97 -7.84
N ILE A 296 -26.18 -11.98 -6.98
CA ILE A 296 -26.14 -11.80 -5.53
C ILE A 296 -24.75 -12.15 -5.02
N GLN A 297 -24.05 -11.20 -4.42
CA GLN A 297 -22.73 -11.43 -3.84
C GLN A 297 -22.81 -11.90 -2.39
N LEU A 298 -22.11 -12.99 -2.08
CA LEU A 298 -22.06 -13.55 -0.73
C LEU A 298 -20.73 -13.28 -0.04
N LYS A 299 -19.64 -13.33 -0.80
CA LYS A 299 -18.33 -12.86 -0.34
C LYS A 299 -17.45 -12.47 -1.51
N SER A 300 -16.50 -11.59 -1.27
CA SER A 300 -15.48 -11.20 -2.25
C SER A 300 -14.15 -10.87 -1.59
N LYS A 301 -13.05 -11.15 -2.31
CA LYS A 301 -11.69 -10.74 -1.95
C LYS A 301 -11.05 -10.08 -3.16
N MET A 302 -10.47 -8.90 -2.97
CA MET A 302 -9.60 -8.26 -3.95
C MET A 302 -8.17 -8.71 -3.68
N ASN A 303 -7.51 -9.27 -4.69
CA ASN A 303 -6.15 -9.76 -4.60
C ASN A 303 -5.23 -8.84 -5.39
N GLY A 304 -4.15 -8.39 -4.76
CA GLY A 304 -3.19 -7.45 -5.34
C GLY A 304 -3.51 -5.96 -5.10
N VAL A 305 -4.69 -5.65 -4.56
CA VAL A 305 -5.09 -4.32 -4.06
C VAL A 305 -5.99 -4.49 -2.82
N GLY A 306 -6.13 -3.44 -2.01
CA GLY A 306 -6.88 -3.48 -0.75
C GLY A 306 -6.05 -4.01 0.42
N ASP A 307 -6.69 -4.21 1.58
CA ASP A 307 -6.04 -4.71 2.80
C ASP A 307 -6.11 -6.24 2.95
N GLY A 308 -6.40 -6.95 1.85
CA GLY A 308 -6.36 -8.41 1.75
C GLY A 308 -7.49 -9.14 2.47
N ARG A 309 -8.48 -8.43 3.00
CA ARG A 309 -9.60 -9.01 3.75
C ARG A 309 -10.75 -9.43 2.86
N VAL A 310 -11.60 -10.31 3.39
CA VAL A 310 -12.79 -10.80 2.71
C VAL A 310 -13.98 -9.94 3.11
N LEU A 311 -14.64 -9.33 2.14
CA LEU A 311 -15.95 -8.70 2.34
C LEU A 311 -17.00 -9.80 2.30
N GLN A 312 -17.76 -9.98 3.39
CA GLN A 312 -18.68 -11.08 3.58
C GLN A 312 -20.08 -10.56 3.90
N THR A 313 -21.09 -11.09 3.21
CA THR A 313 -22.51 -10.84 3.48
C THR A 313 -22.91 -11.51 4.79
N ARG A 314 -23.43 -10.74 5.74
CA ARG A 314 -23.90 -11.17 7.07
C ARG A 314 -25.41 -11.35 7.13
N ASP A 315 -26.12 -10.51 6.39
CA ASP A 315 -27.57 -10.56 6.26
C ASP A 315 -27.95 -10.27 4.82
N VAL A 316 -29.07 -10.85 4.39
CA VAL A 316 -29.61 -10.67 3.05
C VAL A 316 -31.13 -10.65 3.08
N GLN A 317 -31.71 -9.67 2.38
CA GLN A 317 -33.14 -9.63 2.06
C GLN A 317 -33.29 -9.75 0.55
N LEU A 318 -33.94 -10.84 0.09
CA LEU A 318 -34.15 -11.10 -1.33
C LEU A 318 -35.62 -11.02 -1.69
N ASN A 319 -35.88 -10.40 -2.83
CA ASN A 319 -37.13 -10.52 -3.56
C ASN A 319 -36.80 -10.99 -4.97
N VAL A 320 -36.94 -12.30 -5.20
CA VAL A 320 -36.69 -12.92 -6.51
C VAL A 320 -38.03 -13.29 -7.12
N PRO A 321 -38.32 -12.90 -8.37
CA PRO A 321 -39.56 -13.29 -9.01
C PRO A 321 -39.63 -14.81 -9.17
N THR A 322 -40.83 -15.39 -9.22
CA THR A 322 -41.02 -16.84 -9.43
C THR A 322 -40.86 -17.26 -10.88
N ARG A 323 -40.86 -16.31 -11.81
CA ARG A 323 -40.65 -16.49 -13.25
C ARG A 323 -40.07 -15.22 -13.86
N TRP A 324 -39.42 -15.32 -15.01
CA TRP A 324 -38.87 -14.15 -15.71
C TRP A 324 -39.93 -13.46 -16.58
N THR A 325 -40.77 -12.61 -15.97
CA THR A 325 -41.78 -11.82 -16.69
C THR A 325 -41.30 -10.37 -16.85
N PRO A 326 -41.34 -9.79 -18.07
CA PRO A 326 -40.96 -8.39 -18.29
C PRO A 326 -41.70 -7.44 -17.34
N GLY A 327 -40.97 -6.45 -16.82
CA GLY A 327 -41.47 -5.47 -15.86
C GLY A 327 -41.40 -5.90 -14.39
N GLN A 328 -41.20 -7.18 -14.09
CA GLN A 328 -40.92 -7.62 -12.72
C GLN A 328 -39.53 -7.17 -12.26
N THR A 329 -39.32 -7.18 -10.96
CA THR A 329 -38.08 -6.74 -10.33
C THR A 329 -37.52 -7.86 -9.46
N LEU A 330 -36.22 -8.12 -9.62
CA LEU A 330 -35.41 -8.83 -8.64
C LEU A 330 -34.71 -7.79 -7.77
N SER A 331 -34.75 -7.93 -6.45
CA SER A 331 -33.96 -7.08 -5.56
C SER A 331 -33.23 -7.88 -4.49
N ALA A 332 -32.05 -7.41 -4.11
CA ALA A 332 -31.25 -7.94 -3.03
C ALA A 332 -30.69 -6.79 -2.19
N GLN A 333 -30.99 -6.78 -0.90
CA GLN A 333 -30.34 -5.90 0.06
C GLN A 333 -29.35 -6.73 0.88
N LEU A 334 -28.10 -6.27 0.94
CA LEU A 334 -26.97 -6.98 1.52
C LEU A 334 -26.33 -6.12 2.59
N HIS A 335 -26.25 -6.66 3.81
CA HIS A 335 -25.38 -6.13 4.85
C HIS A 335 -24.07 -6.91 4.82
N MET A 336 -22.95 -6.24 4.55
CA MET A 336 -21.64 -6.85 4.42
C MET A 336 -20.63 -6.30 5.43
N VAL A 337 -19.65 -7.11 5.83
CA VAL A 337 -18.56 -6.72 6.74
C VAL A 337 -17.22 -7.29 6.27
N ASN A 338 -16.12 -6.62 6.62
CA ASN A 338 -14.78 -7.15 6.36
C ASN A 338 -14.40 -8.22 7.39
N VAL A 339 -13.68 -9.25 6.92
CA VAL A 339 -13.20 -10.37 7.74
C VAL A 339 -11.68 -10.57 7.52
N PRO A 340 -10.87 -10.54 8.60
CA PRO A 340 -11.25 -10.24 9.99
C PRO A 340 -11.70 -8.78 10.18
N ALA A 341 -12.68 -8.56 11.04
CA ALA A 341 -13.15 -7.23 11.37
C ALA A 341 -12.09 -6.45 12.16
N LYS A 342 -11.98 -5.15 11.89
CA LYS A 342 -11.18 -4.17 12.65
C LYS A 342 -12.14 -3.26 13.42
N PRO A 343 -11.74 -2.72 14.59
CA PRO A 343 -12.59 -1.81 15.38
C PRO A 343 -13.06 -0.55 14.62
N THR A 344 -12.31 -0.14 13.60
CA THR A 344 -12.60 1.04 12.77
C THR A 344 -13.43 0.72 11.53
N ASP A 345 -13.82 -0.54 11.31
CA ASP A 345 -14.61 -0.90 10.14
C ASP A 345 -16.06 -0.42 10.29
N ASN A 346 -16.58 0.14 9.20
CA ASN A 346 -18.01 0.34 9.04
C ASN A 346 -18.58 -0.76 8.15
N PRO A 347 -19.76 -1.31 8.50
CA PRO A 347 -20.53 -2.15 7.59
C PRO A 347 -20.77 -1.50 6.23
N VAL A 348 -20.84 -2.34 5.20
CA VAL A 348 -21.22 -1.93 3.85
C VAL A 348 -22.64 -2.40 3.60
N GLU A 349 -23.55 -1.45 3.43
CA GLU A 349 -24.90 -1.70 2.95
C GLU A 349 -24.91 -1.61 1.42
N THR A 350 -25.51 -2.58 0.76
CA THR A 350 -25.57 -2.61 -0.71
C THR A 350 -26.93 -3.12 -1.15
N THR A 351 -27.57 -2.37 -2.04
CA THR A 351 -28.84 -2.77 -2.65
C THR A 351 -28.62 -2.98 -4.14
N LEU A 352 -29.01 -4.14 -4.65
CA LEU A 352 -29.12 -4.43 -6.07
C LEU A 352 -30.61 -4.49 -6.44
N THR A 353 -31.01 -3.79 -7.50
CA THR A 353 -32.35 -3.87 -8.06
C THR A 353 -32.26 -4.09 -9.57
N CYS A 354 -32.73 -5.23 -10.06
CA CYS A 354 -32.73 -5.58 -11.48
C CYS A 354 -34.15 -5.66 -12.03
N LYS A 355 -34.49 -4.80 -12.99
CA LYS A 355 -35.74 -4.85 -13.73
C LYS A 355 -35.62 -5.85 -14.89
N VAL A 356 -36.55 -6.79 -14.95
CA VAL A 356 -36.65 -7.81 -16.00
C VAL A 356 -37.14 -7.16 -17.29
N GLY A 357 -36.35 -7.29 -18.35
CA GLY A 357 -36.63 -6.77 -19.69
C GLY A 357 -37.12 -7.86 -20.65
N GLU A 358 -36.91 -7.60 -21.93
CA GLU A 358 -37.21 -8.54 -23.01
C GLU A 358 -36.29 -9.76 -23.02
N ARG A 359 -36.78 -10.82 -23.65
CA ARG A 359 -36.03 -12.04 -23.94
C ARG A 359 -35.45 -11.94 -25.35
N ILE A 360 -34.18 -12.30 -25.49
CA ILE A 360 -33.43 -12.30 -26.74
C ILE A 360 -32.73 -13.65 -26.91
N PRO A 361 -32.42 -14.10 -28.15
CA PRO A 361 -31.60 -15.29 -28.34
C PRO A 361 -30.21 -15.13 -27.71
N ALA A 362 -29.77 -16.09 -26.90
CA ALA A 362 -28.49 -16.02 -26.19
C ALA A 362 -27.27 -15.89 -27.13
N ARG A 363 -27.38 -16.43 -28.36
CA ARG A 363 -26.38 -16.27 -29.42
C ARG A 363 -26.07 -14.82 -29.81
N GLN A 364 -26.96 -13.87 -29.48
CA GLN A 364 -26.71 -12.44 -29.67
C GLN A 364 -25.71 -11.87 -28.66
N VAL A 365 -25.52 -12.55 -27.52
CA VAL A 365 -24.52 -12.19 -26.50
C VAL A 365 -23.16 -12.74 -26.90
N PHE A 366 -23.11 -14.03 -27.24
CA PHE A 366 -21.92 -14.67 -27.81
C PHE A 366 -22.33 -15.88 -28.64
N ALA A 367 -21.68 -16.10 -29.79
CA ALA A 367 -22.16 -17.00 -30.83
C ALA A 367 -22.33 -18.47 -30.40
N SER A 368 -21.53 -18.95 -29.44
CA SER A 368 -21.61 -20.34 -28.93
C SER A 368 -22.71 -20.57 -27.89
N LEU A 369 -23.38 -19.51 -27.40
CA LEU A 369 -24.44 -19.64 -26.41
C LEU A 369 -25.75 -20.14 -27.04
N THR A 370 -26.40 -21.08 -26.34
CA THR A 370 -27.67 -21.68 -26.75
C THR A 370 -28.84 -21.12 -25.94
N GLY A 371 -30.05 -21.30 -26.46
CA GLY A 371 -31.28 -20.91 -25.78
C GLY A 371 -31.49 -19.41 -25.76
N ASP A 372 -32.16 -18.96 -24.70
CA ASP A 372 -32.59 -17.58 -24.52
C ASP A 372 -31.82 -16.87 -23.40
N ALA A 373 -31.73 -15.56 -23.55
CA ALA A 373 -31.17 -14.63 -22.58
C ALA A 373 -32.19 -13.55 -22.24
N ILE A 374 -32.28 -13.15 -20.97
CA ILE A 374 -33.21 -12.14 -20.51
C ILE A 374 -32.43 -10.88 -20.17
N ARG A 375 -32.80 -9.74 -20.76
CA ARG A 375 -32.19 -8.46 -20.40
C ARG A 375 -32.57 -8.09 -18.97
N LEU A 376 -31.59 -7.63 -18.21
CA LEU A 376 -31.76 -7.12 -16.85
C LEU A 376 -31.16 -5.71 -16.79
N ALA A 377 -31.98 -4.72 -16.46
CA ALA A 377 -31.50 -3.38 -16.14
C ALA A 377 -31.31 -3.28 -14.64
N CYS A 378 -30.06 -3.27 -14.19
CA CYS A 378 -29.70 -3.36 -12.78
C CYS A 378 -29.14 -2.04 -12.25
N ASP A 379 -29.63 -1.63 -11.08
CA ASP A 379 -29.14 -0.49 -10.31
C ASP A 379 -28.52 -0.98 -9.00
N GLN A 380 -27.31 -0.53 -8.72
CA GLN A 380 -26.55 -0.82 -7.51
C GLN A 380 -25.90 0.47 -6.97
N GLY A 381 -26.73 1.47 -6.67
CA GLY A 381 -26.27 2.77 -6.14
C GLY A 381 -25.59 3.59 -7.23
N ASP A 382 -24.28 3.80 -7.10
CA ASP A 382 -23.51 4.58 -8.08
C ASP A 382 -23.28 3.83 -9.41
N TYR A 383 -23.60 2.53 -9.46
CA TYR A 383 -23.43 1.70 -10.64
C TYR A 383 -24.77 1.32 -11.26
N LYS A 384 -24.93 1.63 -12.54
CA LYS A 384 -26.02 1.13 -13.38
C LYS A 384 -25.45 0.16 -14.40
N THR A 385 -26.00 -1.05 -14.46
CA THR A 385 -25.52 -2.09 -15.37
C THR A 385 -26.64 -2.60 -16.27
N SER A 386 -26.32 -2.82 -17.54
CA SER A 386 -27.12 -3.63 -18.45
C SER A 386 -26.55 -5.04 -18.42
N ARG A 387 -27.35 -6.01 -18.01
CA ARG A 387 -26.95 -7.43 -17.91
C ARG A 387 -27.87 -8.30 -18.74
N VAL A 388 -27.45 -9.53 -18.98
CA VAL A 388 -28.26 -10.58 -19.58
C VAL A 388 -28.16 -11.84 -18.74
N PHE A 389 -29.30 -12.40 -18.34
CA PHE A 389 -29.37 -13.68 -17.67
C PHE A 389 -29.53 -14.79 -18.71
N ILE A 390 -28.54 -15.67 -18.82
CA ILE A 390 -28.54 -16.79 -19.78
C ILE A 390 -29.32 -17.95 -19.16
N GLU A 391 -30.54 -18.23 -19.65
CA GLU A 391 -31.45 -19.18 -18.99
C GLU A 391 -30.93 -20.62 -18.98
N ASP A 392 -30.24 -21.01 -20.05
CA ASP A 392 -29.64 -22.34 -20.23
C ASP A 392 -28.46 -22.59 -19.30
N LEU A 393 -27.87 -21.54 -18.74
CA LEU A 393 -26.69 -21.59 -17.88
C LEU A 393 -27.01 -21.19 -16.44
N GLY A 394 -28.06 -20.40 -16.21
CA GLY A 394 -28.40 -19.94 -14.87
C GLY A 394 -27.45 -18.88 -14.30
N VAL A 395 -26.91 -18.01 -15.17
CA VAL A 395 -25.92 -16.98 -14.79
C VAL A 395 -26.16 -15.68 -15.55
N ALA A 396 -25.93 -14.54 -14.89
CA ALA A 396 -25.95 -13.23 -15.50
C ALA A 396 -24.57 -12.83 -16.03
N LEU A 397 -24.55 -12.22 -17.21
CA LEU A 397 -23.37 -11.64 -17.83
C LEU A 397 -23.59 -10.12 -17.98
N THR A 398 -22.58 -9.32 -17.65
CA THR A 398 -22.66 -7.84 -17.76
C THR A 398 -22.34 -7.40 -19.19
N LEU A 399 -23.26 -6.71 -19.84
CA LEU A 399 -23.03 -6.13 -21.16
C LEU A 399 -22.47 -4.72 -21.05
N GLU A 400 -23.03 -3.91 -20.15
CA GLU A 400 -22.63 -2.51 -19.98
C GLU A 400 -22.62 -2.14 -18.50
N SER A 401 -21.74 -1.22 -18.15
CA SER A 401 -21.65 -0.65 -16.80
C SER A 401 -21.38 0.84 -16.87
N THR A 402 -22.20 1.62 -16.19
CA THR A 402 -22.09 3.07 -16.07
C THR A 402 -21.93 3.43 -14.60
N SER A 403 -20.85 4.11 -14.27
CA SER A 403 -20.68 4.82 -12.99
C SER A 403 -20.78 6.32 -13.21
N SER A 404 -20.76 7.10 -12.12
CA SER A 404 -20.80 8.57 -12.16
C SER A 404 -19.71 9.22 -13.02
N GLN A 405 -18.62 8.51 -13.30
CA GLN A 405 -17.46 9.04 -14.02
C GLN A 405 -17.17 8.33 -15.35
N THR A 406 -17.75 7.16 -15.61
CA THR A 406 -17.32 6.36 -16.76
C THR A 406 -18.39 5.37 -17.22
N HIS A 407 -18.51 5.19 -18.54
CA HIS A 407 -19.33 4.16 -19.17
C HIS A 407 -18.45 3.14 -19.89
N TYR A 408 -18.78 1.86 -19.69
CA TYR A 408 -18.08 0.72 -20.25
C TYR A 408 -19.05 -0.19 -21.00
N VAL A 409 -18.64 -0.62 -22.19
CA VAL A 409 -19.29 -1.69 -22.95
C VAL A 409 -18.38 -2.91 -22.95
N SER A 410 -18.93 -4.07 -22.61
CA SER A 410 -18.21 -5.34 -22.54
C SER A 410 -18.40 -6.11 -23.85
N GLU A 411 -17.32 -6.26 -24.60
CA GLU A 411 -17.29 -7.10 -25.81
C GLU A 411 -16.67 -8.46 -25.47
N TYR A 412 -17.47 -9.52 -25.51
CA TYR A 412 -17.02 -10.89 -25.24
C TYR A 412 -16.22 -11.43 -26.44
N THR A 413 -14.97 -11.82 -26.21
CA THR A 413 -14.03 -12.27 -27.25
C THR A 413 -13.75 -13.77 -27.22
N ALA A 414 -13.98 -14.41 -26.07
CA ALA A 414 -13.88 -15.86 -25.90
C ALA A 414 -14.90 -16.33 -24.86
N LEU A 415 -15.47 -17.51 -25.05
CA LEU A 415 -16.40 -18.13 -24.11
C LEU A 415 -16.38 -19.65 -24.27
N ASP A 416 -16.23 -20.36 -23.15
CA ASP A 416 -16.22 -21.81 -23.03
C ASP A 416 -17.13 -22.27 -21.89
N VAL A 417 -17.91 -23.32 -22.11
CA VAL A 417 -18.88 -23.87 -21.15
C VAL A 417 -18.68 -25.38 -21.04
N VAL A 418 -18.48 -25.86 -19.82
CA VAL A 418 -18.52 -27.30 -19.49
C VAL A 418 -19.78 -27.57 -18.68
N ARG A 419 -20.67 -28.43 -19.22
CA ARG A 419 -21.95 -28.78 -18.58
C ARG A 419 -21.84 -29.93 -17.58
#